data_AF-A0A843MCK3-F1
#
_entry.id   AF-A0A843MCK3-F1
#
_cell.length_a   1.000
_cell.length_b   1.000
_cell.length_c   1.000
_cell.angle_alpha   90.00
_cell.angle_beta   90.00
_cell.angle_gamma   90.00
#
_symmetry.space_group_name_H-M   'P 1'
#
loop_
_entity.id
_entity.type
_entity.pdbx_description
1 polymer ?
#
loop_
_entity_poly.entity_id
_entity_poly.type
_entity_poly.pdbx_seq_one_letter_code
_entity_poly.pdbx_strand_id
1 'polypeptide(L)'
;MQFCPNCGRKLDDDATFCSECGFDIKNNKSPTIKSSDNEILGNNGLVIGGLIVAAIVILLIVLAMSTSHIETINGVDFNIPAGYSKVNETDGGDTYIYKNSDNDCFLITVKFESKSWLNEMSKDALYSRKFIDGTEGWIKEPFDVYSSYMFVYYDKNTGNEVTICTSSESLIEEIIT
;
A
#
# COMPACT_ATOMS: atom_id res chain seq x y z
N MET A 1 63.50 -47.04 -7.36
CA MET A 1 62.41 -46.51 -6.52
C MET A 1 62.36 -45.01 -6.70
N GLN A 2 61.33 -44.51 -7.35
CA GLN A 2 61.12 -43.08 -7.57
C GLN A 2 60.04 -42.57 -6.60
N PHE A 3 60.12 -41.31 -6.18
CA PHE A 3 59.12 -40.67 -5.34
C PHE A 3 58.53 -39.48 -6.08
N CYS A 4 57.24 -39.20 -5.84
CA CYS A 4 56.56 -38.05 -6.42
C CYS A 4 57.21 -36.76 -5.90
N PRO A 5 57.65 -35.85 -6.79
CA PRO A 5 58.28 -34.59 -6.37
C PRO A 5 57.29 -33.63 -5.69
N ASN A 6 55.98 -33.83 -5.90
CA ASN A 6 54.95 -32.97 -5.33
C ASN A 6 54.52 -33.40 -3.91
N CYS A 7 54.30 -34.71 -3.69
CA CYS A 7 53.76 -35.21 -2.41
C CYS A 7 54.68 -36.20 -1.66
N GLY A 8 55.80 -36.59 -2.25
CA GLY A 8 56.78 -37.49 -1.62
C GLY A 8 56.39 -38.96 -1.56
N ARG A 9 55.26 -39.38 -2.14
CA ARG A 9 54.87 -40.81 -2.16
C ARG A 9 55.70 -41.61 -3.16
N LYS A 10 55.99 -42.87 -2.83
CA LYS A 10 56.62 -43.84 -3.72
C LYS A 10 55.75 -44.09 -4.96
N LEU A 11 56.38 -44.00 -6.13
CA LEU A 11 55.77 -44.27 -7.43
C LEU A 11 56.06 -45.71 -7.84
N ASP A 12 55.13 -46.29 -8.59
CA ASP A 12 55.36 -47.53 -9.32
C ASP A 12 56.29 -47.26 -10.51
N ASP A 13 57.04 -48.28 -10.94
CA ASP A 13 58.16 -48.10 -11.89
C ASP A 13 57.72 -47.61 -13.29
N ASP A 14 56.42 -47.65 -13.61
CA ASP A 14 55.81 -47.19 -14.86
C ASP A 14 54.71 -46.11 -14.68
N ALA A 15 54.57 -45.54 -13.48
CA ALA A 15 53.52 -44.58 -13.18
C ALA A 15 53.66 -43.28 -14.00
N THR A 16 52.67 -43.00 -14.86
CA THR A 16 52.61 -41.74 -15.64
C THR A 16 52.05 -40.58 -14.80
N PHE A 17 51.20 -40.89 -13.81
CA PHE A 17 50.61 -39.93 -12.88
C PHE A 17 50.74 -40.44 -11.44
N CYS A 18 50.89 -39.53 -10.48
CA CYS A 18 50.81 -39.90 -9.07
C CYS A 18 49.36 -40.24 -8.69
N SER A 19 49.12 -41.46 -8.24
CA SER A 19 47.80 -41.95 -7.82
C SER A 19 47.19 -41.19 -6.65
N GLU A 20 47.99 -40.49 -5.85
CA GLU A 20 47.50 -39.76 -4.67
C GLU A 20 47.19 -38.29 -4.93
N CYS A 21 48.06 -37.60 -5.66
CA CYS A 21 47.93 -36.15 -5.86
C CYS A 21 47.64 -35.74 -7.31
N GLY A 22 47.60 -36.71 -8.23
CA GLY A 22 47.32 -36.46 -9.65
C GLY A 22 48.45 -35.77 -10.42
N PHE A 23 49.64 -35.61 -9.83
CA PHE A 23 50.78 -34.98 -10.48
C PHE A 23 51.26 -35.80 -11.69
N ASP A 24 51.37 -35.18 -12.86
CA ASP A 24 51.87 -35.81 -14.08
C ASP A 24 53.40 -35.90 -14.03
N ILE A 25 53.89 -37.13 -13.83
CA ILE A 25 55.32 -37.44 -13.67
C ILE A 25 56.05 -37.30 -15.01
N LYS A 26 55.36 -37.57 -16.12
CA LYS A 26 55.94 -37.58 -17.46
C LYS A 26 56.12 -36.16 -18.00
N ASN A 27 55.16 -35.28 -17.75
CA ASN A 27 55.17 -33.91 -18.27
C ASN A 27 55.57 -32.86 -17.22
N ASN A 28 55.88 -33.28 -15.99
CA ASN A 28 56.31 -32.43 -14.87
C ASN A 28 55.39 -31.22 -14.66
N LYS A 29 54.07 -31.45 -14.76
CA LYS A 29 53.04 -30.43 -14.59
C LYS A 29 52.09 -30.86 -13.48
N SER A 30 51.91 -29.97 -12.51
CA SER A 30 50.82 -30.10 -11.54
C SER A 30 49.49 -29.97 -12.27
N PRO A 31 48.44 -30.75 -11.91
CA PRO A 31 47.12 -30.53 -12.44
C PRO A 31 46.70 -29.10 -12.09
N THR A 32 46.71 -28.22 -13.10
CA THR A 32 45.97 -26.96 -13.00
C THR A 32 44.52 -27.35 -12.86
N ILE A 33 44.02 -27.30 -11.62
CA ILE A 33 42.60 -27.32 -11.33
C ILE A 33 42.01 -26.19 -12.16
N LYS A 34 41.42 -26.54 -13.31
CA LYS A 34 40.41 -25.70 -13.91
C LYS A 34 39.24 -25.79 -12.95
N SER A 35 39.30 -25.01 -11.88
CA SER A 35 38.12 -24.41 -11.30
C SER A 35 37.58 -23.50 -12.39
N SER A 36 36.98 -24.13 -13.41
CA SER A 36 36.03 -23.47 -14.27
C SER A 36 34.85 -23.26 -13.33
N ASP A 37 34.94 -22.11 -12.69
CA ASP A 37 33.85 -21.18 -12.59
C ASP A 37 32.63 -21.86 -11.97
N ASN A 38 32.48 -21.63 -10.66
CA ASN A 38 31.15 -21.20 -10.28
C ASN A 38 30.76 -20.13 -11.31
N GLU A 39 29.73 -20.38 -12.11
CA GLU A 39 29.03 -19.28 -12.74
C GLU A 39 28.48 -18.45 -11.59
N ILE A 40 29.35 -17.59 -11.05
CA ILE A 40 28.98 -16.35 -10.41
C ILE A 40 28.19 -15.67 -11.49
N LEU A 41 26.87 -15.65 -11.25
CA LEU A 41 25.96 -14.62 -11.69
C LEU A 41 26.50 -13.87 -12.90
N GLY A 42 26.19 -14.39 -14.09
CA GLY A 42 26.41 -13.72 -15.35
C GLY A 42 26.04 -12.25 -15.21
N ASN A 43 27.06 -11.40 -15.33
CA ASN A 43 27.06 -9.97 -15.63
C ASN A 43 25.66 -9.36 -15.79
N ASN A 44 24.99 -9.08 -14.67
CA ASN A 44 23.73 -8.33 -14.59
C ASN A 44 23.55 -7.68 -13.20
N GLY A 45 24.61 -7.49 -12.41
CA GLY A 45 24.50 -6.92 -11.06
C GLY A 45 23.78 -5.56 -11.02
N LEU A 46 23.94 -4.75 -12.07
CA LEU A 46 23.21 -3.49 -12.26
C LEU A 46 21.72 -3.70 -12.59
N VAL A 47 21.40 -4.74 -13.37
CA VAL A 47 20.01 -5.08 -13.77
C VAL A 47 19.27 -5.74 -12.60
N ILE A 48 19.92 -6.64 -11.86
CA ILE A 48 19.35 -7.30 -10.68
C ILE A 48 19.17 -6.29 -9.55
N GLY A 49 20.16 -5.41 -9.33
CA GLY A 49 20.04 -4.30 -8.38
C GLY A 49 18.94 -3.31 -8.80
N GLY A 50 18.87 -2.97 -10.09
CA GLY A 50 17.81 -2.12 -10.63
C GLY A 50 16.41 -2.71 -10.49
N LEU A 51 16.26 -4.02 -10.72
CA LEU A 51 14.98 -4.73 -10.56
C LEU A 51 14.54 -4.81 -9.09
N ILE A 52 15.47 -5.04 -8.16
CA ILE A 52 15.18 -5.04 -6.72
C ILE A 52 14.74 -3.64 -6.28
N VAL A 53 15.47 -2.59 -6.70
CA VAL A 53 15.10 -1.21 -6.39
C VAL A 53 13.75 -0.86 -7.00
N ALA A 54 13.49 -1.24 -8.25
CA ALA A 54 12.19 -1.02 -8.90
C ALA A 54 11.06 -1.75 -8.17
N ALA A 55 11.26 -3.01 -7.77
CA ALA A 55 10.27 -3.77 -7.02
C ALA A 55 9.98 -3.16 -5.64
N ILE A 56 11.02 -2.68 -4.93
CA ILE A 56 10.88 -1.96 -3.66
C ILE A 56 10.11 -0.66 -3.87
N VAL A 57 10.44 0.11 -4.91
CA VAL A 57 9.73 1.36 -5.23
C VAL A 57 8.27 1.09 -5.57
N ILE A 58 7.97 0.06 -6.37
CA ILE A 58 6.60 -0.35 -6.68
C ILE A 58 5.86 -0.76 -5.41
N LEU A 59 6.49 -1.55 -4.53
CA LEU A 59 5.91 -1.95 -3.26
C LEU A 59 5.58 -0.73 -2.38
N LEU A 60 6.50 0.24 -2.28
CA LEU A 60 6.28 1.46 -1.51
C LEU A 60 5.14 2.32 -2.09
N ILE A 61 5.04 2.40 -3.43
CA ILE A 61 3.94 3.11 -4.10
C ILE A 61 2.60 2.42 -3.82
N VAL A 62 2.54 1.09 -3.89
CA VAL A 62 1.33 0.32 -3.57
C VAL A 62 0.93 0.54 -2.11
N LEU A 63 1.89 0.51 -1.19
CA LEU A 63 1.64 0.79 0.23
C LEU A 63 1.14 2.22 0.46
N ALA A 64 1.64 3.20 -0.30
CA ALA A 64 1.18 4.59 -0.23
C ALA A 64 -0.22 4.80 -0.83
N MET A 65 -0.61 4.03 -1.85
CA MET A 65 -1.97 4.07 -2.41
C MET A 65 -3.01 3.39 -1.52
N SER A 66 -2.56 2.56 -0.56
CA SER A 66 -3.43 1.80 0.34
C SER A 66 -3.73 2.49 1.66
N THR A 67 -3.30 3.73 1.87
CA THR A 67 -3.55 4.47 3.11
C THR A 67 -4.66 5.49 2.95
N SER A 68 -5.49 5.64 3.98
CA SER A 68 -6.38 6.80 4.09
C SER A 68 -5.56 8.09 4.29
N HIS A 69 -6.17 9.24 4.06
CA HIS A 69 -5.52 10.53 4.26
C HIS A 69 -6.50 11.57 4.79
N ILE A 70 -5.99 12.54 5.54
CA ILE A 70 -6.80 13.66 6.00
C ILE A 70 -6.92 14.70 4.88
N GLU A 71 -8.16 15.05 4.53
CA GLU A 71 -8.48 16.20 3.69
C GLU A 71 -9.27 17.24 4.49
N THR A 72 -8.82 18.49 4.44
CA THR A 72 -9.50 19.61 5.11
C THR A 72 -10.40 20.34 4.12
N ILE A 73 -11.70 20.36 4.38
CA ILE A 73 -12.72 21.02 3.56
C ILE A 73 -13.39 22.12 4.39
N ASN A 74 -13.29 23.37 3.95
CA ASN A 74 -13.85 24.54 4.65
C ASN A 74 -13.46 24.59 6.16
N GLY A 75 -12.27 24.08 6.49
CA GLY A 75 -11.73 24.04 7.85
C GLY A 75 -12.14 22.82 8.69
N VAL A 76 -12.89 21.87 8.12
CA VAL A 76 -13.27 20.60 8.75
C VAL A 76 -12.39 19.49 8.18
N ASP A 77 -11.81 18.66 9.06
CA ASP A 77 -10.95 17.56 8.67
C ASP A 77 -11.77 16.27 8.46
N PHE A 78 -11.46 15.56 7.38
CA PHE A 78 -12.08 14.29 7.01
C PHE A 78 -11.02 13.26 6.68
N ASN A 79 -11.18 12.03 7.17
CA ASN A 79 -10.31 10.93 6.81
C ASN A 79 -10.83 10.22 5.56
N ILE A 80 -10.29 10.58 4.40
CA ILE A 80 -10.70 10.02 3.12
C ILE A 80 -10.18 8.57 3.03
N PRO A 81 -11.08 7.56 2.92
CA PRO A 81 -10.71 6.16 2.89
C PRO A 81 -9.77 5.82 1.73
N ALA A 82 -8.93 4.81 1.94
CA ALA A 82 -7.98 4.35 0.93
C ALA A 82 -8.69 3.96 -0.37
N GLY A 83 -8.13 4.37 -1.51
CA GLY A 83 -8.68 4.07 -2.83
C GLY A 83 -9.80 5.00 -3.30
N TYR A 84 -10.29 5.94 -2.47
CA TYR A 84 -11.19 7.00 -2.91
C TYR A 84 -10.41 8.23 -3.39
N SER A 85 -10.90 8.83 -4.47
CA SER A 85 -10.34 10.05 -5.05
C SER A 85 -11.45 11.05 -5.34
N LYS A 86 -11.16 12.33 -5.12
CA LYS A 86 -12.09 13.43 -5.42
C LYS A 86 -12.25 13.55 -6.94
N VAL A 87 -13.49 13.46 -7.43
CA VAL A 87 -13.79 13.46 -8.88
C VAL A 87 -14.42 14.74 -9.39
N ASN A 88 -15.25 15.43 -8.59
CA ASN A 88 -15.90 16.68 -8.99
C ASN A 88 -16.22 17.57 -7.77
N GLU A 89 -16.24 18.87 -8.01
CA GLU A 89 -16.99 19.85 -7.23
C GLU A 89 -18.29 20.12 -7.99
N THR A 90 -19.43 20.06 -7.30
CA THR A 90 -20.73 20.34 -7.95
C THR A 90 -20.94 21.85 -8.11
N ASP A 91 -21.79 22.24 -9.07
CA ASP A 91 -22.19 23.62 -9.32
C ASP A 91 -22.87 24.21 -8.06
N GLY A 92 -22.07 24.84 -7.20
CA GLY A 92 -22.45 25.24 -5.84
C GLY A 92 -21.31 25.27 -4.84
N GLY A 93 -20.16 24.65 -5.15
CA GLY A 93 -18.88 24.82 -4.43
C GLY A 93 -18.75 24.11 -3.08
N ASP A 94 -19.87 23.74 -2.44
CA ASP A 94 -19.85 23.21 -1.07
C ASP A 94 -19.98 21.68 -0.97
N THR A 95 -20.20 20.99 -2.09
CA THR A 95 -20.37 19.53 -2.14
C THR A 95 -19.30 18.88 -3.01
N TYR A 96 -18.63 17.89 -2.42
CA TYR A 96 -17.46 17.19 -2.92
C TYR A 96 -17.77 15.71 -3.11
N ILE A 97 -17.42 15.17 -4.28
CA ILE A 97 -17.69 13.78 -4.64
C ILE A 97 -16.39 12.97 -4.63
N TYR A 98 -16.42 11.85 -3.92
CA TYR A 98 -15.33 10.89 -3.86
C TYR A 98 -15.75 9.58 -4.50
N LYS A 99 -14.84 8.98 -5.27
CA LYS A 99 -15.11 7.74 -6.01
C LYS A 99 -13.91 6.80 -5.97
N ASN A 100 -14.17 5.50 -5.85
CA ASN A 100 -13.15 4.46 -5.94
C ASN A 100 -13.19 3.70 -7.30
N SER A 101 -12.28 2.74 -7.48
CA SER A 101 -12.18 1.93 -8.71
C SER A 101 -13.40 1.08 -9.02
N ASP A 102 -14.17 0.72 -8.00
CA ASP A 102 -15.38 -0.11 -8.13
C ASP A 102 -16.62 0.71 -8.46
N ASN A 103 -16.47 2.02 -8.64
CA ASN A 103 -17.53 3.02 -8.81
C ASN A 103 -18.41 3.23 -7.57
N ASP A 104 -18.02 2.74 -6.39
CA ASP A 104 -18.65 3.19 -5.16
C ASP A 104 -18.25 4.65 -4.89
N CYS A 105 -19.18 5.41 -4.33
CA CYS A 105 -19.00 6.83 -4.11
C CYS A 105 -19.63 7.30 -2.81
N PHE A 106 -19.07 8.39 -2.30
CA PHE A 106 -19.66 9.15 -1.22
C PHE A 106 -19.57 10.64 -1.53
N LEU A 107 -20.41 11.40 -0.84
CA LEU A 107 -20.42 12.85 -0.92
C LEU A 107 -20.20 13.46 0.45
N ILE A 108 -19.40 14.52 0.49
CA ILE A 108 -19.26 15.39 1.66
C ILE A 108 -19.76 16.77 1.24
N THR A 109 -20.65 17.35 2.04
CA THR A 109 -21.10 18.73 1.89
C THR A 109 -20.74 19.50 3.14
N VAL A 110 -20.04 20.62 3.00
CA VAL A 110 -19.68 21.51 4.11
C VAL A 110 -20.20 22.91 3.83
N LYS A 111 -21.29 23.30 4.49
CA LYS A 111 -21.98 24.57 4.27
C LYS A 111 -21.96 25.45 5.50
N PHE A 112 -21.86 26.76 5.27
CA PHE A 112 -22.08 27.74 6.33
C PHE A 112 -23.59 27.95 6.51
N GLU A 113 -24.21 27.22 7.45
CA GLU A 113 -25.62 27.38 7.79
C GLU A 113 -25.85 27.60 9.29
N SER A 114 -26.89 28.38 9.60
CA SER A 114 -27.31 28.56 10.99
C SER A 114 -27.97 27.27 11.51
N LYS A 115 -27.72 26.89 12.77
CA LYS A 115 -28.26 25.67 13.45
C LYS A 115 -29.78 25.45 13.37
N SER A 116 -30.55 26.37 12.81
CA SER A 116 -32.00 26.28 12.70
C SER A 116 -32.44 25.03 11.94
N TRP A 117 -31.78 24.71 10.83
CA TRP A 117 -32.20 23.61 9.96
C TRP A 117 -31.98 22.23 10.61
N LEU A 118 -30.80 22.01 11.20
CA LEU A 118 -30.50 20.83 12.02
C LEU A 118 -31.53 20.59 13.15
N ASN A 119 -31.98 21.65 13.81
CA ASN A 119 -32.99 21.52 14.86
C ASN A 119 -34.35 21.06 14.31
N GLU A 120 -34.71 21.45 13.09
CA GLU A 120 -35.92 20.97 12.42
C GLU A 120 -35.75 19.52 11.98
N MET A 121 -34.61 19.17 11.38
CA MET A 121 -34.30 17.82 10.94
C MET A 121 -34.26 16.82 12.11
N SER A 122 -33.78 17.25 13.29
CA SER A 122 -33.78 16.43 14.51
C SER A 122 -35.16 15.99 14.98
N LYS A 123 -36.22 16.65 14.50
CA LYS A 123 -37.62 16.34 14.82
C LYS A 123 -38.27 15.43 13.79
N ASP A 124 -37.63 15.22 12.64
CA ASP A 124 -38.12 14.29 11.61
C ASP A 124 -37.90 12.84 12.10
N ALA A 125 -38.97 12.04 12.08
CA ALA A 125 -38.96 10.65 12.54
C ALA A 125 -38.04 9.74 11.71
N LEU A 126 -37.58 10.20 10.54
CA LEU A 126 -36.63 9.47 9.69
C LEU A 126 -35.18 9.53 10.18
N TYR A 127 -34.86 10.43 11.11
CA TYR A 127 -33.51 10.62 11.63
C TYR A 127 -33.41 10.09 13.07
N SER A 128 -32.31 9.40 13.34
CA SER A 128 -31.93 8.97 14.69
C SER A 128 -30.66 9.69 15.13
N ARG A 129 -30.57 10.03 16.41
CA ARG A 129 -29.36 10.66 16.97
C ARG A 129 -28.23 9.63 17.02
N LYS A 130 -27.03 10.00 16.59
CA LYS A 130 -25.85 9.14 16.61
C LYS A 130 -24.58 9.91 17.05
N PHE A 131 -23.68 9.21 17.73
CA PHE A 131 -22.35 9.70 18.09
C PHE A 131 -21.30 8.87 17.34
N ILE A 132 -20.42 9.54 16.60
CA ILE A 132 -19.33 8.91 15.82
C ILE A 132 -18.05 9.66 16.16
N ASP A 133 -17.05 8.96 16.71
CA ASP A 133 -15.78 9.54 17.18
C ASP A 133 -15.90 10.88 17.92
N GLY A 134 -16.80 10.94 18.91
CA GLY A 134 -17.06 12.16 19.70
C GLY A 134 -17.88 13.24 18.98
N THR A 135 -18.18 13.06 17.69
CA THR A 135 -19.07 13.92 16.90
C THR A 135 -20.52 13.50 17.09
N GLU A 136 -21.34 14.40 17.64
CA GLU A 136 -22.79 14.22 17.76
C GLU A 136 -23.48 14.70 16.48
N GLY A 137 -24.33 13.86 15.91
CA GLY A 137 -25.14 14.20 14.74
C GLY A 137 -26.40 13.37 14.63
N TRP A 138 -27.00 13.41 13.44
CA TRP A 138 -28.22 12.68 13.09
C TRP A 138 -27.97 11.84 11.85
N ILE A 139 -28.32 10.56 11.94
CA ILE A 139 -28.22 9.62 10.85
C ILE A 139 -29.60 9.27 10.32
N LYS A 140 -29.73 9.18 9.00
CA LYS A 140 -30.87 8.61 8.30
C LYS A 140 -30.42 7.39 7.55
N GLU A 141 -31.08 6.27 7.83
CA GLU A 141 -30.87 5.00 7.14
C GLU A 141 -31.58 5.03 5.77
N PRO A 142 -31.06 4.25 4.80
CA PRO A 142 -31.71 4.09 3.51
C PRO A 142 -33.09 3.42 3.68
N PHE A 143 -34.11 3.99 3.03
CA PHE A 143 -35.47 3.47 3.01
C PHE A 143 -35.70 2.47 1.87
N ASP A 144 -34.86 2.52 0.83
CA ASP A 144 -34.83 1.58 -0.29
C ASP A 144 -33.43 1.48 -0.91
N VAL A 145 -33.29 0.65 -1.96
CA VAL A 145 -32.02 0.37 -2.66
C VAL A 145 -31.45 1.56 -3.46
N TYR A 146 -32.22 2.64 -3.63
CA TYR A 146 -31.79 3.86 -4.32
C TYR A 146 -31.42 4.99 -3.35
N SER A 147 -31.62 4.76 -2.06
CA SER A 147 -31.26 5.71 -1.01
C SER A 147 -29.94 5.37 -0.34
N SER A 148 -29.24 6.39 0.12
CA SER A 148 -27.95 6.29 0.79
C SER A 148 -28.12 6.53 2.29
N TYR A 149 -27.15 6.08 3.09
CA TYR A 149 -27.00 6.60 4.44
C TYR A 149 -26.68 8.09 4.34
N MET A 150 -27.25 8.87 5.26
CA MET A 150 -26.98 10.30 5.38
C MET A 150 -26.69 10.60 6.84
N PHE A 151 -25.52 11.16 7.12
CA PHE A 151 -25.16 11.67 8.44
C PHE A 151 -24.95 13.16 8.38
N VAL A 152 -25.61 13.89 9.28
CA VAL A 152 -25.52 15.35 9.34
C VAL A 152 -25.12 15.76 10.75
N TYR A 153 -24.17 16.67 10.84
CA TYR A 153 -23.74 17.23 12.12
C TYR A 153 -23.33 18.69 12.00
N TYR A 154 -23.23 19.35 13.14
CA TYR A 154 -22.72 20.71 13.23
C TYR A 154 -21.30 20.69 13.79
N ASP A 155 -20.32 21.08 12.99
CA ASP A 155 -18.96 21.24 13.49
C ASP A 155 -18.88 22.50 14.38
N LYS A 156 -18.54 22.28 15.65
CA LYS A 156 -18.51 23.35 16.66
C LYS A 156 -17.31 24.28 16.48
N ASN A 157 -16.26 23.84 15.80
CA ASN A 157 -15.02 24.59 15.64
C ASN A 157 -15.15 25.63 14.53
N THR A 158 -15.64 25.21 13.37
CA THR A 158 -15.84 26.07 12.19
C THR A 158 -17.20 26.75 12.18
N GLY A 159 -18.19 26.14 12.85
CA GLY A 159 -19.58 26.57 12.78
C GLY A 159 -20.31 26.13 11.51
N ASN A 160 -19.71 25.22 10.74
CA ASN A 160 -20.29 24.68 9.52
C ASN A 160 -21.26 23.52 9.82
N GLU A 161 -22.26 23.37 8.96
CA GLU A 161 -23.03 22.15 8.84
C GLU A 161 -22.34 21.20 7.87
N VAL A 162 -22.22 19.94 8.27
CA VAL A 162 -21.60 18.88 7.48
C VAL A 162 -22.65 17.82 7.19
N THR A 163 -22.78 17.45 5.92
CA THR A 163 -23.58 16.30 5.48
C THR A 163 -22.69 15.30 4.76
N ILE A 164 -22.73 14.05 5.17
CA ILE A 164 -22.01 12.93 4.57
C ILE A 164 -23.04 11.93 4.05
N CYS A 165 -22.96 11.59 2.76
CA CYS A 165 -23.82 10.59 2.13
C CYS A 165 -22.98 9.42 1.62
N THR A 166 -23.29 8.19 2.03
CA THR A 166 -22.50 6.98 1.72
C THR A 166 -23.39 5.77 1.43
N SER A 167 -22.80 4.73 0.85
CA SER A 167 -23.43 3.41 0.67
C SER A 167 -23.55 2.62 1.98
N SER A 168 -22.77 2.94 3.02
CA SER A 168 -22.80 2.24 4.30
C SER A 168 -22.46 3.13 5.49
N GLU A 169 -23.01 2.78 6.65
CA GLU A 169 -22.72 3.44 7.93
C GLU A 169 -21.24 3.33 8.34
N SER A 170 -20.61 2.18 8.10
CA SER A 170 -19.18 1.98 8.41
C SER A 170 -18.28 2.94 7.63
N LEU A 171 -18.65 3.31 6.40
CA LEU A 171 -17.91 4.31 5.63
C LEU A 171 -18.02 5.71 6.26
N ILE A 172 -19.14 6.03 6.90
CA ILE A 172 -19.29 7.31 7.64
C ILE A 172 -18.37 7.33 8.85
N GLU A 173 -18.26 6.21 9.56
CA GLU A 173 -17.37 6.08 10.71
C GLU A 173 -15.90 6.26 10.30
N GLU A 174 -15.48 5.64 9.19
CA GLU A 174 -14.13 5.82 8.64
C GLU A 174 -13.86 7.27 8.21
N ILE A 175 -14.84 7.95 7.58
CA ILE A 175 -14.69 9.35 7.14
C ILE A 175 -14.51 10.34 8.30
N ILE A 176 -15.15 10.07 9.44
CA ILE A 176 -15.14 10.96 10.61
C ILE A 176 -13.94 10.72 11.53
N THR A 177 -13.38 9.50 11.54
CA THR A 177 -12.27 9.08 12.41
C THR A 177 -10.92 9.47 11.83
#